data_AF-A0A820HWM1-F1
#
_entry.id   AF-A0A820HWM1-F1
#
_cell.length_a   1.000
_cell.length_b   1.000
_cell.length_c   1.000
_cell.angle_alpha   90.00
_cell.angle_beta   90.00
_cell.angle_gamma   90.00
#
_symmetry.space_group_name_H-M   'P 1'
#
loop_
_entity.id
_entity.type
_entity.pdbx_description
1 polymer ?
#
loop_
_entity_poly.entity_id
_entity_poly.type
_entity_poly.pdbx_seq_one_letter_code
_entity_poly.pdbx_strand_id
1 'polypeptide(L)'
;MQHIILAANYPQLYSLSLTNFQEEILYQSLTDDLILRDLLTKQITHLNIDIKKPAQHCSITVSKIFELILCLCTKLIVLNFCDMFVTRTLVDCLCLLDGRLDFLSTLIINIGLIFDPILYIGSRKKLPKLKYLSLTAPSFTCCYDTQIVPLLCRMINLEELKLYLSVARFDSTYVDSIQLYDQFLIYITQLKKFTFCINTEVFNDKVRVELPSNEDIQRSFIGRGYQQVTSYVHTNLMKTEGYCFLYSVPYDFEDLVQLNNSYQGGKFQKVRQLTIHDKIPFEHKLFKLISEDFPYLRFLYLSNRHPQQDKQHSSILITFPYLTCLNLQYAHVDYVELFLLKNNAHLPRLLNLRIEYESLTKITNNFTNNVTYFSFDRLRSLDVCQAFVRPENFHQFFPLL
;
A
#
# COMPACT_ATOMS: atom_id res chain seq x y z
N MET A 1 -10.09 -25.60 -4.85
CA MET A 1 -9.14 -26.46 -4.10
C MET A 1 -8.10 -25.52 -3.48
N GLN A 2 -8.23 -25.22 -2.18
CA GLN A 2 -7.30 -24.33 -1.46
C GLN A 2 -6.36 -25.19 -0.61
N HIS A 3 -5.06 -24.92 -0.65
CA HIS A 3 -4.04 -25.73 0.02
C HIS A 3 -3.61 -25.08 1.35
N ILE A 4 -3.73 -25.81 2.46
CA ILE A 4 -2.86 -25.59 3.62
C ILE A 4 -1.49 -26.12 3.19
N ILE A 5 -0.54 -25.22 2.90
CA ILE A 5 0.82 -25.63 2.54
C ILE A 5 1.67 -25.62 3.81
N LEU A 6 1.88 -26.81 4.39
CA LEU A 6 2.93 -27.03 5.37
C LEU A 6 4.24 -27.25 4.62
N ALA A 7 4.99 -26.17 4.38
CA ALA A 7 6.30 -26.27 3.77
C ALA A 7 7.35 -26.62 4.85
N ALA A 8 7.69 -27.91 4.96
CA ALA A 8 8.79 -28.38 5.79
C ALA A 8 10.11 -28.31 5.01
N ASN A 9 10.73 -27.13 4.94
CA ASN A 9 12.02 -27.00 4.23
C ASN A 9 13.24 -27.35 5.08
N TYR A 10 13.11 -27.56 6.40
CA TYR A 10 14.16 -28.11 7.25
C TYR A 10 13.55 -28.86 8.45
N PRO A 11 14.21 -29.88 9.02
CA PRO A 11 13.65 -30.71 10.10
C PRO A 11 13.34 -29.99 11.42
N GLN A 12 13.54 -28.66 11.51
CA GLN A 12 13.41 -27.89 12.75
C GLN A 12 12.68 -26.53 12.60
N LEU A 13 12.15 -26.20 11.42
CA LEU A 13 11.48 -24.91 11.19
C LEU A 13 10.17 -25.11 10.43
N TYR A 14 9.06 -25.07 11.15
CA TYR A 14 7.73 -25.04 10.55
C TYR A 14 7.34 -23.61 10.20
N SER A 15 6.99 -23.41 8.93
CA SER A 15 6.32 -22.22 8.41
C SER A 15 4.89 -22.59 8.04
N LEU A 16 3.92 -21.86 8.58
CA LEU A 16 2.50 -22.03 8.24
C LEU A 16 2.02 -20.83 7.44
N SER A 17 1.49 -21.07 6.24
CA SER A 17 0.83 -20.04 5.43
C SER A 17 -0.66 -20.36 5.30
N LEU A 18 -1.50 -19.45 5.80
CA LEU A 18 -2.96 -19.51 5.70
C LEU A 18 -3.41 -18.46 4.70
N THR A 19 -3.89 -18.86 3.52
CA THR A 19 -4.39 -17.95 2.48
C THR A 19 -5.89 -18.09 2.29
N ASN A 20 -6.61 -16.98 2.08
CA ASN A 20 -8.06 -16.95 1.82
C ASN A 20 -8.90 -17.51 2.98
N PHE A 21 -8.67 -17.00 4.18
CA PHE A 21 -9.41 -17.36 5.38
C PHE A 21 -10.94 -17.24 5.19
N GLN A 22 -11.63 -18.37 4.98
CA GLN A 22 -13.09 -18.48 4.99
C GLN A 22 -13.51 -19.34 6.17
N GLU A 23 -14.45 -18.84 6.96
CA GLU A 23 -14.88 -19.41 8.24
C GLU A 23 -15.27 -20.90 8.15
N GLU A 24 -16.04 -21.26 7.12
CA GLU A 24 -16.54 -22.63 6.89
C GLU A 24 -15.39 -23.63 6.59
N ILE A 25 -14.34 -23.18 5.92
CA ILE A 25 -13.21 -24.02 5.50
C ILE A 25 -12.26 -24.26 6.67
N LEU A 26 -12.03 -23.22 7.49
CA LEU A 26 -11.19 -23.34 8.68
C LEU A 26 -11.83 -24.28 9.70
N TYR A 27 -13.15 -24.20 9.87
CA TYR A 27 -13.89 -25.10 10.74
C TYR A 27 -13.76 -26.56 10.27
N GLN A 28 -13.99 -26.85 8.98
CA GLN A 28 -13.88 -28.20 8.42
C GLN A 28 -12.46 -28.77 8.46
N SER A 29 -11.43 -27.96 8.16
CA SER A 29 -10.03 -28.41 8.12
C SER A 29 -9.41 -28.61 9.51
N LEU A 30 -9.96 -27.99 10.55
CA LEU A 30 -9.45 -28.11 11.93
C LEU A 30 -10.33 -28.94 12.85
N THR A 31 -11.56 -29.31 12.43
CA THR A 31 -12.29 -30.43 13.04
C THR A 31 -11.65 -31.79 12.76
N ASP A 32 -10.69 -31.86 11.83
CA ASP A 32 -9.77 -32.99 11.73
C ASP A 32 -8.81 -32.97 12.91
N ASP A 33 -9.19 -33.68 13.96
CA ASP A 33 -8.51 -33.81 15.27
C ASP A 33 -7.01 -34.17 15.14
N LEU A 34 -6.62 -34.78 14.03
CA LEU A 34 -5.23 -35.12 13.68
C LEU A 34 -4.37 -33.90 13.33
N ILE A 35 -4.90 -32.94 12.57
CA ILE A 35 -4.17 -31.74 12.14
C ILE A 35 -3.93 -30.81 13.32
N LEU A 36 -4.96 -30.63 14.16
CA LEU A 36 -4.86 -29.82 15.37
C LEU A 36 -3.85 -30.41 16.36
N ARG A 37 -3.85 -31.74 16.56
CA ARG A 37 -2.86 -32.42 17.41
C ARG A 37 -1.44 -32.29 16.86
N ASP A 38 -1.24 -32.48 15.56
CA ASP A 38 0.09 -32.34 14.95
C ASP A 38 0.62 -30.90 15.06
N LEU A 39 -0.24 -29.90 14.83
CA LEU A 39 0.07 -28.48 15.07
C LEU A 39 0.40 -28.19 16.54
N LEU A 40 -0.37 -28.73 17.48
CA LEU A 40 -0.14 -28.56 18.92
C LEU A 40 1.19 -29.19 19.39
N THR A 41 1.68 -30.23 18.70
CA THR A 41 2.97 -30.86 19.02
C THR A 41 4.18 -30.14 18.41
N LYS A 42 3.97 -29.19 17.49
CA LYS A 42 5.04 -28.53 16.73
C LYS A 42 5.15 -27.06 17.09
N GLN A 43 6.37 -26.61 17.42
CA GLN A 43 6.66 -25.20 17.61
C GLN A 43 6.74 -24.51 16.24
N ILE A 44 5.78 -23.63 15.95
CA ILE A 44 5.78 -22.84 14.72
C ILE A 44 6.75 -21.67 14.92
N THR A 45 7.66 -21.48 13.98
CA THR A 45 8.62 -20.37 14.07
C THR A 45 8.19 -19.19 13.21
N HIS A 46 7.51 -19.46 12.10
CA HIS A 46 7.05 -18.44 11.17
C HIS A 46 5.58 -18.71 10.82
N LEU A 47 4.75 -17.69 10.92
CA LEU A 47 3.33 -17.74 10.61
C LEU A 47 2.99 -16.61 9.65
N ASN A 48 2.44 -16.94 8.49
CA ASN A 48 1.96 -15.97 7.51
C ASN A 48 0.46 -16.17 7.30
N ILE A 49 -0.33 -15.15 7.62
CA ILE A 49 -1.78 -15.18 7.50
C ILE A 49 -2.19 -14.14 6.48
N ASP A 50 -2.91 -14.56 5.45
CA ASP A 50 -3.44 -13.73 4.37
C ASP A 50 -4.97 -13.80 4.36
N ILE A 51 -5.57 -12.72 4.83
CA ILE A 51 -7.02 -12.54 5.02
C ILE A 51 -7.51 -11.66 3.87
N LYS A 52 -8.07 -12.28 2.83
CA LYS A 52 -8.54 -11.59 1.61
C LYS A 52 -10.02 -11.25 1.56
N LYS A 53 -10.83 -11.87 2.41
CA LYS A 53 -12.26 -11.59 2.50
C LYS A 53 -12.68 -11.65 3.96
N PRO A 54 -13.40 -10.65 4.48
CA PRO A 54 -13.98 -10.76 5.81
C PRO A 54 -15.02 -11.88 5.79
N ALA A 55 -14.91 -12.83 6.72
CA ALA A 55 -16.10 -13.54 7.16
C ALA A 55 -16.99 -12.49 7.83
N GLN A 56 -18.21 -12.28 7.32
CA GLN A 56 -19.15 -11.28 7.87
C GLN A 56 -19.46 -11.54 9.36
N HIS A 57 -19.20 -12.76 9.83
CA HIS A 57 -19.14 -13.14 11.22
C HIS A 57 -17.84 -13.92 11.42
N CYS A 58 -17.02 -13.54 12.40
CA CYS A 58 -15.98 -14.45 12.90
C CYS A 58 -16.62 -15.12 14.11
N SER A 59 -17.05 -16.38 14.00
CA SER A 59 -17.59 -17.11 15.15
C SER A 59 -16.55 -17.18 16.26
N ILE A 60 -17.03 -17.28 17.49
CA ILE A 60 -16.21 -17.47 18.69
C ILE A 60 -15.22 -18.63 18.49
N THR A 61 -15.62 -19.68 17.76
CA THR A 61 -14.76 -20.84 17.48
C THR A 61 -13.59 -20.48 16.56
N VAL A 62 -13.84 -19.71 15.51
CA VAL A 62 -12.77 -19.25 14.61
C VAL A 62 -11.82 -18.28 15.31
N SER A 63 -12.32 -17.41 16.20
CA SER A 63 -11.45 -16.60 17.07
C SER A 63 -10.55 -17.46 17.95
N LYS A 64 -11.10 -18.47 18.63
CA LYS A 64 -10.34 -19.38 19.51
C LYS A 64 -9.31 -20.22 18.75
N ILE A 65 -9.65 -20.64 17.54
CA ILE A 65 -8.72 -21.34 16.66
C ILE A 65 -7.59 -20.40 16.23
N PHE A 66 -7.93 -19.17 15.85
CA PHE A 66 -6.95 -18.16 15.48
C PHE A 66 -6.01 -17.86 16.65
N GLU A 67 -6.56 -17.70 17.86
CA GLU A 67 -5.80 -17.62 19.12
C GLU A 67 -4.85 -18.81 19.28
N LEU A 68 -5.32 -20.03 19.05
CA LEU A 68 -4.52 -21.24 19.17
C LEU A 68 -3.35 -21.26 18.17
N ILE A 69 -3.61 -20.93 16.91
CA ILE A 69 -2.60 -20.88 15.85
C ILE A 69 -1.57 -19.78 16.14
N LEU A 70 -2.02 -18.61 16.57
CA LEU A 70 -1.13 -17.52 17.01
C LEU A 70 -0.29 -17.95 18.22
N CYS A 71 -0.85 -18.73 19.15
CA CYS A 71 -0.13 -19.23 20.32
C CYS A 71 1.03 -20.16 19.94
N LEU A 72 0.94 -20.89 18.83
CA LEU A 72 1.99 -21.81 18.41
C LEU A 72 3.21 -21.10 17.79
N CYS A 73 3.09 -19.82 17.43
CA CYS A 73 4.17 -19.06 16.81
C CYS A 73 5.07 -18.37 17.84
N THR A 74 6.39 -18.55 17.73
CA THR A 74 7.35 -17.99 18.71
C THR A 74 8.40 -17.04 18.16
N LYS A 75 8.43 -16.72 16.85
CA LYS A 75 9.44 -15.79 16.29
C LYS A 75 8.85 -14.72 15.37
N LEU A 76 8.18 -15.12 14.28
CA LEU A 76 7.67 -14.20 13.26
C LEU A 76 6.20 -14.44 12.96
N ILE A 77 5.42 -13.36 13.01
CA ILE A 77 4.07 -13.33 12.47
C ILE A 77 3.99 -12.28 11.37
N VAL A 78 3.43 -12.68 10.22
CA VAL A 78 3.05 -11.81 9.10
C VAL A 78 1.54 -11.86 8.97
N LEU A 79 0.89 -10.72 9.09
CA LEU A 79 -0.55 -10.56 8.90
C LEU A 79 -0.79 -9.67 7.69
N ASN A 80 -1.44 -10.21 6.66
CA ASN A 80 -1.87 -9.48 5.49
C ASN A 80 -3.40 -9.39 5.50
N PHE A 81 -3.90 -8.17 5.48
CA PHE A 81 -5.32 -7.85 5.46
C PHE A 81 -5.63 -7.15 4.14
N CYS A 82 -6.18 -7.87 3.15
CA CYS A 82 -6.65 -7.27 1.91
C CYS A 82 -8.13 -6.89 2.06
N ASP A 83 -8.48 -5.64 1.76
CA ASP A 83 -9.86 -5.15 1.64
C ASP A 83 -10.78 -5.47 2.83
N MET A 84 -10.36 -5.14 4.05
CA MET A 84 -11.21 -5.35 5.24
C MET A 84 -12.27 -4.26 5.38
N PHE A 85 -13.52 -4.62 5.08
CA PHE A 85 -14.72 -3.85 5.41
C PHE A 85 -15.19 -3.98 6.87
N VAL A 86 -14.41 -4.63 7.76
CA VAL A 86 -14.89 -4.95 9.11
C VAL A 86 -13.93 -4.49 10.20
N THR A 87 -14.44 -3.48 10.91
CA THR A 87 -13.91 -2.67 12.00
C THR A 87 -13.43 -3.42 13.24
N ARG A 88 -13.87 -4.66 13.47
CA ARG A 88 -13.53 -5.44 14.68
C ARG A 88 -12.29 -6.33 14.51
N THR A 89 -12.03 -6.82 13.30
CA THR A 89 -11.07 -7.91 13.08
C THR A 89 -9.63 -7.54 13.37
N LEU A 90 -9.18 -6.31 13.10
CA LEU A 90 -7.82 -5.87 13.45
C LEU A 90 -7.67 -5.66 14.97
N VAL A 91 -8.68 -5.08 15.64
CA VAL A 91 -8.70 -4.99 17.12
C VAL A 91 -8.56 -6.37 17.68
N ASP A 92 -9.42 -7.29 17.22
CA ASP A 92 -9.48 -8.64 17.73
C ASP A 92 -8.13 -9.28 17.48
N CYS A 93 -7.61 -9.27 16.25
CA CYS A 93 -6.26 -9.80 15.96
C CYS A 93 -5.16 -9.19 16.85
N LEU A 94 -5.14 -7.87 17.06
CA LEU A 94 -4.15 -7.21 17.92
C LEU A 94 -4.36 -7.49 19.42
N CYS A 95 -5.61 -7.61 19.87
CA CYS A 95 -6.00 -8.00 21.22
C CYS A 95 -5.70 -9.48 21.48
N LEU A 96 -5.86 -10.35 20.47
CA LEU A 96 -5.49 -11.76 20.50
C LEU A 96 -3.96 -11.90 20.56
N LEU A 97 -3.24 -11.01 19.87
CA LEU A 97 -1.79 -10.91 19.96
C LEU A 97 -1.33 -10.31 21.31
N ASP A 98 -2.13 -9.50 21.98
CA ASP A 98 -1.79 -8.76 23.21
C ASP A 98 -1.21 -9.64 24.33
N GLY A 99 -1.73 -10.86 24.51
CA GLY A 99 -1.21 -11.83 25.48
C GLY A 99 0.06 -12.58 25.04
N ARG A 100 0.46 -12.48 23.77
CA ARG A 100 1.53 -13.29 23.14
C ARG A 100 2.64 -12.47 22.47
N LEU A 101 2.45 -11.17 22.28
CA LEU A 101 3.49 -10.23 21.83
C LEU A 101 4.69 -10.23 22.79
N ASP A 102 4.48 -10.66 24.03
CA ASP A 102 5.53 -10.97 25.02
C ASP A 102 6.48 -12.10 24.59
N PHE A 103 6.22 -12.83 23.50
CA PHE A 103 7.08 -13.92 23.02
C PHE A 103 7.59 -13.71 21.60
N LEU A 104 7.03 -12.76 20.86
CA LEU A 104 7.39 -12.50 19.47
C LEU A 104 8.57 -11.55 19.40
N SER A 105 9.56 -11.88 18.56
CA SER A 105 10.66 -10.97 18.24
C SER A 105 10.31 -10.05 17.07
N THR A 106 9.45 -10.51 16.16
CA THR A 106 9.19 -9.86 14.87
C THR A 106 7.71 -9.93 14.52
N LEU A 107 7.13 -8.78 14.15
CA LEU A 107 5.74 -8.66 13.70
C LEU A 107 5.68 -7.83 12.41
N ILE A 108 4.99 -8.34 11.40
CA ILE A 108 4.73 -7.64 10.14
C ILE A 108 3.22 -7.58 9.94
N ILE A 109 2.68 -6.38 9.74
CA ILE A 109 1.25 -6.13 9.52
C ILE A 109 1.12 -5.30 8.25
N ASN A 110 0.40 -5.84 7.27
CA ASN A 110 0.06 -5.17 6.03
C ASN A 110 -1.47 -5.02 5.95
N ILE A 111 -1.95 -3.79 5.80
CA ILE A 111 -3.37 -3.45 5.80
C ILE A 111 -3.69 -2.72 4.50
N GLY A 112 -4.49 -3.33 3.63
CA GLY A 112 -4.80 -2.79 2.31
C GLY A 112 -5.73 -1.56 2.34
N LEU A 113 -6.87 -1.66 3.02
CA LEU A 113 -7.87 -0.58 3.16
C LEU A 113 -8.37 -0.54 4.61
N ILE A 114 -8.41 0.65 5.21
CA ILE A 114 -9.04 0.89 6.52
C ILE A 114 -10.21 1.84 6.28
N PHE A 115 -11.43 1.31 6.27
CA PHE A 115 -12.62 2.14 6.42
C PHE A 115 -12.94 2.26 7.91
N ASP A 116 -12.71 3.46 8.42
CA ASP A 116 -13.01 3.99 9.77
C ASP A 116 -13.64 3.01 10.78
N PRO A 117 -12.83 2.37 11.64
CA PRO A 117 -13.27 1.78 12.89
C PRO A 117 -12.88 2.66 14.08
N ILE A 118 -13.77 2.75 15.08
CA ILE A 118 -13.35 3.02 16.46
C ILE A 118 -12.73 1.71 16.99
N LEU A 119 -11.41 1.52 16.85
CA LEU A 119 -10.69 0.47 17.58
C LEU A 119 -10.56 0.90 19.05
N TYR A 120 -11.18 0.15 19.95
CA TYR A 120 -10.91 0.24 21.38
C TYR A 120 -9.86 -0.81 21.73
N ILE A 121 -8.58 -0.43 21.77
CA ILE A 121 -7.52 -1.33 22.27
C ILE A 121 -7.63 -1.32 23.80
N GLY A 122 -8.46 -2.20 24.37
CA GLY A 122 -8.62 -2.37 25.84
C GLY A 122 -7.39 -2.95 26.55
N SER A 123 -6.39 -3.37 25.76
CA SER A 123 -5.03 -3.80 26.10
C SER A 123 -4.08 -2.79 26.75
N ARG A 124 -3.94 -2.66 28.09
CA ARG A 124 -2.89 -1.80 28.71
C ARG A 124 -1.50 -2.47 28.87
N LYS A 125 -1.33 -3.72 28.42
CA LYS A 125 -0.08 -4.47 28.69
C LYS A 125 1.08 -3.97 27.82
N LYS A 126 2.25 -3.80 28.41
CA LYS A 126 3.50 -3.51 27.68
C LYS A 126 3.90 -4.72 26.84
N LEU A 127 4.63 -4.49 25.75
CA LEU A 127 5.11 -5.53 24.82
C LEU A 127 6.65 -5.61 24.84
N PRO A 128 7.27 -6.13 25.91
CA PRO A 128 8.70 -6.00 26.16
C PRO A 128 9.60 -6.88 25.28
N LYS A 129 9.09 -7.87 24.53
CA LYS A 129 9.97 -8.76 23.74
C LYS A 129 10.01 -8.45 22.25
N LEU A 130 9.07 -7.66 21.75
CA LEU A 130 9.04 -7.30 20.34
C LEU A 130 10.22 -6.39 20.00
N LYS A 131 11.10 -6.84 19.10
CA LYS A 131 12.29 -6.11 18.66
C LYS A 131 12.10 -5.46 17.30
N TYR A 132 11.27 -6.05 16.45
CA TYR A 132 11.00 -5.56 15.10
C TYR A 132 9.50 -5.46 14.82
N LEU A 133 9.07 -4.32 14.30
CA LEU A 133 7.74 -4.10 13.77
C LEU A 133 7.83 -3.52 12.35
N SER A 134 7.08 -4.10 11.42
CA SER A 134 6.74 -3.45 10.15
C SER A 134 5.22 -3.28 10.07
N LEU A 135 4.74 -2.04 10.03
CA LEU A 135 3.32 -1.71 9.85
C LEU A 135 3.15 -0.94 8.54
N THR A 136 2.35 -1.49 7.63
CA THR A 136 2.03 -0.88 6.33
C THR A 136 0.53 -0.70 6.18
N ALA A 137 0.09 0.56 6.11
CA ALA A 137 -1.28 0.98 5.89
C ALA A 137 -1.30 2.14 4.88
N PRO A 138 -1.20 1.86 3.57
CA PRO A 138 -1.06 2.88 2.54
C PRO A 138 -2.37 3.59 2.20
N SER A 139 -3.51 3.09 2.68
CA SER A 139 -4.81 3.74 2.56
C SER A 139 -5.05 4.71 3.72
N PHE A 140 -5.68 5.85 3.44
CA PHE A 140 -5.94 6.86 4.45
C PHE A 140 -6.73 6.32 5.63
N THR A 141 -6.26 6.63 6.84
CA THR A 141 -6.93 6.31 8.09
C THR A 141 -7.01 7.53 8.99
N CYS A 142 -8.17 7.74 9.61
CA CYS A 142 -8.39 8.72 10.69
C CYS A 142 -8.03 8.16 12.07
N CYS A 143 -7.52 6.93 12.12
CA CYS A 143 -7.32 6.15 13.34
C CYS A 143 -5.92 6.29 13.95
N TYR A 144 -5.10 7.19 13.41
CA TYR A 144 -3.71 7.35 13.80
C TYR A 144 -3.56 7.63 15.30
N ASP A 145 -4.22 8.67 15.81
CA ASP A 145 -4.12 9.09 17.21
C ASP A 145 -4.79 8.10 18.19
N THR A 146 -5.87 7.45 17.75
CA THR A 146 -6.69 6.59 18.63
C THR A 146 -6.17 5.15 18.73
N GLN A 147 -5.33 4.70 17.79
CA GLN A 147 -5.01 3.27 17.67
C GLN A 147 -3.55 3.00 17.38
N ILE A 148 -3.00 3.67 16.37
CA ILE A 148 -1.62 3.44 15.94
C ILE A 148 -0.67 3.96 17.01
N VAL A 149 -0.87 5.20 17.47
CA VAL A 149 -0.06 5.79 18.53
C VAL A 149 -0.12 4.95 19.82
N PRO A 150 -1.30 4.62 20.39
CA PRO A 150 -1.38 3.76 21.57
C PRO A 150 -0.72 2.39 21.41
N LEU A 151 -0.82 1.76 20.23
CA LEU A 151 -0.16 0.48 19.96
C LEU A 151 1.36 0.63 20.02
N LEU A 152 1.92 1.65 19.35
CA LEU A 152 3.36 1.90 19.30
C LEU A 152 3.92 2.25 20.68
N CYS A 153 3.21 3.03 21.50
CA CYS A 153 3.62 3.37 22.87
C CYS A 153 3.83 2.16 23.78
N ARG A 154 3.24 1.00 23.44
CA ARG A 154 3.36 -0.23 24.23
C ARG A 154 4.63 -1.02 23.90
N MET A 155 5.28 -0.74 22.77
CA MET A 155 6.44 -1.46 22.24
C MET A 155 7.77 -0.83 22.68
N ILE A 156 7.95 -0.70 24.00
CA ILE A 156 9.06 0.06 24.61
C ILE A 156 10.47 -0.49 24.30
N ASN A 157 10.57 -1.77 23.91
CA ASN A 157 11.84 -2.46 23.66
C ASN A 157 12.08 -2.70 22.15
N LEU A 158 11.34 -2.02 21.29
CA LEU A 158 11.50 -2.13 19.85
C LEU A 158 12.88 -1.60 19.44
N GLU A 159 13.62 -2.40 18.69
CA GLU A 159 14.94 -2.04 18.17
C GLU A 159 14.84 -1.52 16.72
N GLU A 160 13.87 -2.00 15.95
CA GLU A 160 13.61 -1.59 14.58
C GLU A 160 12.11 -1.36 14.32
N LEU A 161 11.79 -0.21 13.72
CA LEU A 161 10.44 0.17 13.31
C LEU A 161 10.42 0.53 11.83
N LYS A 162 9.58 -0.15 11.06
CA LYS A 162 9.24 0.19 9.67
C LYS A 162 7.78 0.60 9.58
N LEU A 163 7.50 1.81 9.13
CA LEU A 163 6.17 2.41 9.20
C LEU A 163 5.75 3.05 7.87
N TYR A 164 4.81 2.45 7.16
CA TYR A 164 4.14 3.09 6.03
C TYR A 164 2.72 3.44 6.47
N LEU A 165 2.36 4.72 6.50
CA LEU A 165 1.02 5.18 6.87
C LEU A 165 0.50 6.25 5.91
N SER A 166 -0.80 6.23 5.67
CA SER A 166 -1.54 7.36 5.12
C SER A 166 -2.56 7.80 6.18
N VAL A 167 -2.45 9.03 6.67
CA VAL A 167 -3.23 9.56 7.80
C VAL A 167 -4.13 10.69 7.32
N ALA A 168 -5.42 10.60 7.61
CA ALA A 168 -6.39 11.66 7.39
C ALA A 168 -6.65 12.37 8.73
N ARG A 169 -6.55 13.70 8.76
CA ARG A 169 -6.78 14.50 9.97
C ARG A 169 -7.77 15.62 9.73
N PHE A 170 -8.62 15.85 10.72
CA PHE A 170 -9.56 16.97 10.76
C PHE A 170 -9.02 18.16 11.56
N ASP A 171 -7.87 17.98 12.22
CA ASP A 171 -7.05 19.08 12.69
C ASP A 171 -6.08 19.51 11.58
N SER A 172 -5.58 20.75 11.65
CA SER A 172 -4.71 21.33 10.61
C SER A 172 -3.24 21.00 10.81
N THR A 173 -2.92 19.87 11.42
CA THR A 173 -1.55 19.55 11.79
C THR A 173 -1.06 18.35 11.01
N TYR A 174 0.04 18.51 10.28
CA TYR A 174 0.69 17.35 9.68
C TYR A 174 1.37 16.50 10.75
N VAL A 175 1.50 15.21 10.47
CA VAL A 175 2.38 14.34 11.27
C VAL A 175 3.83 14.71 10.96
N ASP A 176 4.46 15.43 11.88
CA ASP A 176 5.86 15.86 11.79
C ASP A 176 6.74 15.14 12.84
N SER A 177 8.02 15.50 12.91
CA SER A 177 8.92 14.84 13.87
C SER A 177 8.60 15.14 15.32
N ILE A 178 8.02 16.31 15.62
CA ILE A 178 7.69 16.72 16.98
C ILE A 178 6.56 15.83 17.47
N GLN A 179 5.51 15.70 16.64
CA GLN A 179 4.40 14.81 16.95
C GLN A 179 4.83 13.36 17.08
N LEU A 180 5.59 12.80 16.12
CA LEU A 180 6.07 11.43 16.23
C LEU A 180 6.90 11.22 17.52
N TYR A 181 7.75 12.20 17.86
CA TYR A 181 8.59 12.14 19.04
C TYR A 181 7.78 12.13 20.34
N ASP A 182 6.91 13.13 20.49
CA ASP A 182 6.12 13.33 21.71
C ASP A 182 5.05 12.26 21.88
N GLN A 183 4.50 11.75 20.78
CA GLN A 183 3.43 10.76 20.81
C GLN A 183 3.94 9.36 21.14
N PHE A 184 4.99 8.87 20.48
CA PHE A 184 5.44 7.49 20.73
C PHE A 184 6.95 7.25 20.74
N LEU A 185 7.76 7.97 19.97
CA LEU A 185 9.20 7.63 19.87
C LEU A 185 9.94 7.84 21.19
N ILE A 186 9.53 8.81 22.03
CA ILE A 186 10.11 9.02 23.36
C ILE A 186 9.99 7.78 24.26
N TYR A 187 8.99 6.92 24.03
CA TYR A 187 8.79 5.69 24.80
C TYR A 187 9.56 4.49 24.23
N ILE A 188 10.04 4.56 22.98
CA ILE A 188 10.78 3.48 22.30
C ILE A 188 12.28 3.73 22.40
N THR A 189 12.79 3.74 23.64
CA THR A 189 14.18 4.12 23.94
C THR A 189 15.26 3.19 23.35
N GLN A 190 14.88 1.98 22.90
CA GLN A 190 15.81 1.02 22.30
C GLN A 190 15.86 1.09 20.77
N LEU A 191 15.13 2.03 20.15
CA LEU A 191 15.02 2.12 18.70
C LEU A 191 16.37 2.50 18.07
N LYS A 192 16.95 1.56 17.32
CA LYS A 192 18.20 1.73 16.58
C LYS A 192 17.95 2.13 15.13
N LYS A 193 16.82 1.70 14.57
CA LYS A 193 16.46 1.95 13.17
C LYS A 193 14.99 2.31 13.05
N PHE A 194 14.74 3.46 12.44
CA PHE A 194 13.40 3.90 12.09
C PHE A 194 13.34 4.21 10.59
N THR A 195 12.49 3.49 9.87
CA THR A 195 12.26 3.66 8.44
C THR A 195 10.79 3.97 8.24
N PHE A 196 10.46 5.06 7.55
CA PHE A 196 9.07 5.49 7.44
C PHE A 196 8.71 6.10 6.10
N CYS A 197 7.42 6.05 5.80
CA CYS A 197 6.74 6.70 4.69
C CYS A 197 5.36 7.10 5.23
N ILE A 198 5.19 8.37 5.57
CA ILE A 198 3.97 8.90 6.17
C ILE A 198 3.39 9.92 5.21
N ASN A 199 2.18 9.66 4.72
CA ASN A 199 1.38 10.64 4.02
C ASN A 199 0.34 11.20 4.98
N THR A 200 0.22 12.52 5.08
CA THR A 200 -0.84 13.17 5.87
C THR A 200 -1.72 14.01 4.98
N GLU A 201 -3.02 13.78 5.01
CA GLU A 201 -4.05 14.64 4.45
C GLU A 201 -4.76 15.37 5.59
N VAL A 202 -4.76 16.69 5.57
CA VAL A 202 -5.46 17.52 6.55
C VAL A 202 -6.69 18.14 5.90
N PHE A 203 -7.82 18.09 6.59
CA PHE A 203 -9.08 18.71 6.22
C PHE A 203 -9.40 19.80 7.23
N ASN A 204 -9.35 21.07 6.82
CA ASN A 204 -9.76 22.19 7.67
C ASN A 204 -10.65 23.19 6.92
N ASP A 205 -11.96 23.09 7.18
CA ASP A 205 -12.96 23.97 6.58
C ASP A 205 -12.95 25.41 7.14
N LYS A 206 -12.22 25.66 8.23
CA LYS A 206 -12.42 26.85 9.07
C LYS A 206 -11.26 27.83 9.10
N VAL A 207 -10.04 27.44 8.75
CA VAL A 207 -8.87 28.35 8.83
C VAL A 207 -7.89 28.07 7.69
N ARG A 208 -7.48 29.13 6.99
CA ARG A 208 -6.25 29.13 6.16
C ARG A 208 -5.06 29.06 7.11
N VAL A 209 -4.79 27.89 7.66
CA VAL A 209 -3.61 27.68 8.50
C VAL A 209 -2.39 27.76 7.59
N GLU A 210 -1.38 28.51 8.01
CA GLU A 210 -0.06 28.46 7.39
C GLU A 210 0.50 27.05 7.62
N LEU A 211 0.41 26.23 6.58
CA LEU A 211 0.93 24.87 6.60
C LEU A 211 2.48 24.95 6.51
N PRO A 212 3.21 24.11 7.26
CA PRO A 212 4.66 24.16 7.28
C PRO A 212 5.25 23.88 5.89
N SER A 213 6.38 24.51 5.57
CA SER A 213 7.10 24.26 4.32
C SER A 213 7.79 22.88 4.33
N ASN A 214 8.29 22.45 3.17
CA ASN A 214 9.13 21.25 3.09
C ASN A 214 10.37 21.37 3.97
N GLU A 215 10.99 22.54 3.98
CA GLU A 215 12.18 22.83 4.76
C GLU A 215 11.89 22.76 6.26
N ASP A 216 10.72 23.22 6.70
CA ASP A 216 10.33 23.16 8.11
C ASP A 216 10.10 21.71 8.56
N ILE A 217 9.39 20.91 7.75
CA ILE A 217 9.18 19.48 8.01
C ILE A 217 10.53 18.76 8.10
N GLN A 218 11.40 18.91 7.10
CA GLN A 218 12.71 18.22 7.07
C GLN A 218 13.61 18.67 8.23
N ARG A 219 13.66 19.97 8.54
CA ARG A 219 14.46 20.52 9.64
C ARG A 219 14.04 19.94 10.99
N SER A 220 12.74 19.71 11.19
CA SER A 220 12.23 19.11 12.42
C SER A 220 12.86 17.73 12.69
N PHE A 221 13.01 16.89 11.66
CA PHE A 221 13.64 15.56 11.78
C PHE A 221 15.14 15.64 12.01
N ILE A 222 15.84 16.53 11.29
CA ILE A 222 17.29 16.73 11.44
C ILE A 222 17.63 17.15 12.88
N GLY A 223 16.85 18.07 13.46
CA GLY A 223 17.04 18.54 14.83
C GLY A 223 16.90 17.44 15.90
N ARG A 224 16.28 16.30 15.56
CA ARG A 224 16.10 15.14 16.44
C ARG A 224 17.11 14.01 16.15
N GLY A 225 18.10 14.24 15.29
CA GLY A 225 19.15 13.26 14.97
C GLY A 225 18.82 12.29 13.84
N TYR A 226 17.68 12.47 13.14
CA TYR A 226 17.36 11.68 11.94
C TYR A 226 18.14 12.23 10.75
N GLN A 227 19.03 11.40 10.19
CA GLN A 227 20.09 11.90 9.31
C GLN A 227 19.59 12.30 7.91
N GLN A 228 18.60 11.61 7.33
CA GLN A 228 18.11 11.93 5.97
C GLN A 228 16.62 11.65 5.83
N VAL A 229 15.85 12.73 5.65
CA VAL A 229 14.39 12.72 5.49
C VAL A 229 14.05 13.65 4.34
N THR A 230 13.08 13.24 3.51
CA THR A 230 12.56 14.07 2.42
C THR A 230 11.06 14.25 2.61
N SER A 231 10.55 15.40 2.19
CA SER A 231 9.13 15.72 2.25
C SER A 231 8.65 16.42 0.98
N TYR A 232 7.36 16.25 0.68
CA TYR A 232 6.62 17.01 -0.31
C TYR A 232 5.31 17.50 0.32
N VAL A 233 5.29 18.79 0.68
CA VAL A 233 4.10 19.50 1.13
C VAL A 233 3.43 20.10 -0.09
N HIS A 234 2.15 19.79 -0.26
CA HIS A 234 1.29 20.34 -1.27
C HIS A 234 0.09 21.00 -0.60
N THR A 235 -0.08 22.30 -0.84
CA THR A 235 -1.23 23.04 -0.38
C THR A 235 -2.18 23.25 -1.56
N ASN A 236 -3.41 22.77 -1.44
CA ASN A 236 -4.39 22.98 -2.50
C ASN A 236 -4.86 24.43 -2.43
N LEU A 237 -4.41 25.27 -3.37
CA LEU A 237 -4.72 26.71 -3.43
C LEU A 237 -6.23 27.02 -3.45
N MET A 238 -7.06 26.06 -3.85
CA MET A 238 -8.51 26.22 -3.98
C MET A 238 -9.31 25.55 -2.85
N LYS A 239 -8.67 24.86 -1.89
CA LYS A 239 -9.38 23.99 -0.92
C LYS A 239 -8.84 24.06 0.50
N THR A 240 -9.69 23.59 1.40
CA THR A 240 -9.51 23.33 2.83
C THR A 240 -8.63 22.11 3.10
N GLU A 241 -7.83 21.68 2.11
CA GLU A 241 -7.12 20.41 2.10
C GLU A 241 -5.60 20.65 1.92
N GLY A 242 -4.81 20.03 2.78
CA GLY A 242 -3.35 20.02 2.69
C GLY A 242 -2.83 18.60 2.64
N TYR A 243 -1.77 18.37 1.87
CA TYR A 243 -1.08 17.08 1.79
C TYR A 243 0.37 17.23 2.20
N CYS A 244 0.87 16.33 3.04
CA CYS A 244 2.28 16.23 3.38
C CYS A 244 2.72 14.79 3.22
N PHE A 245 3.54 14.54 2.21
CA PHE A 245 4.23 13.27 2.04
C PHE A 245 5.62 13.36 2.65
N LEU A 246 6.01 12.38 3.45
CA LEU A 246 7.23 12.41 4.23
C LEU A 246 7.85 11.00 4.30
N TYR A 247 9.17 10.87 4.11
CA TYR A 247 9.81 9.56 4.17
C TYR A 247 11.29 9.59 4.53
N SER A 248 11.79 8.47 5.05
CA SER A 248 13.21 8.22 5.32
C SER A 248 13.98 7.91 4.03
N VAL A 249 15.21 8.41 3.91
CA VAL A 249 16.12 8.14 2.79
C VAL A 249 17.21 7.14 3.20
N PRO A 250 17.53 6.12 2.38
CA PRO A 250 16.89 5.76 1.11
C PRO A 250 15.46 5.23 1.30
N TYR A 251 14.61 5.44 0.28
CA TYR A 251 13.24 4.93 0.29
C TYR A 251 13.24 3.39 0.27
N ASP A 252 12.61 2.76 1.27
CA ASP A 252 12.73 1.33 1.53
C ASP A 252 11.47 0.49 1.26
N PHE A 253 10.43 1.10 0.68
CA PHE A 253 9.14 0.43 0.45
C PHE A 253 8.97 0.04 -1.03
N GLU A 254 8.17 -1.00 -1.28
CA GLU A 254 7.85 -1.45 -2.64
C GLU A 254 6.69 -0.68 -3.26
N ASP A 255 5.85 -0.07 -2.45
CA ASP A 255 4.72 0.72 -2.88
C ASP A 255 5.05 2.20 -2.68
N LEU A 256 4.57 3.06 -3.56
CA LEU A 256 4.51 4.50 -3.35
C LEU A 256 3.13 4.98 -3.80
N VAL A 257 2.35 5.50 -2.86
CA VAL A 257 0.96 5.89 -3.07
C VAL A 257 0.82 7.41 -3.02
N GLN A 258 -0.01 7.95 -3.92
CA GLN A 258 -0.39 9.36 -3.99
C GLN A 258 0.75 10.33 -4.34
N LEU A 259 1.60 9.95 -5.30
CA LEU A 259 2.51 10.91 -5.92
C LEU A 259 1.70 11.93 -6.75
N ASN A 260 2.02 13.22 -6.59
CA ASN A 260 1.30 14.35 -7.18
C ASN A 260 2.26 15.31 -7.90
N ASN A 261 1.76 16.46 -8.40
CA ASN A 261 2.57 17.43 -9.14
C ASN A 261 3.66 18.13 -8.30
N SER A 262 3.63 18.01 -6.97
CA SER A 262 4.70 18.53 -6.12
C SER A 262 5.93 17.61 -6.09
N TYR A 263 5.92 16.49 -6.81
CA TYR A 263 7.06 15.60 -6.91
C TYR A 263 8.24 16.28 -7.63
N GLN A 264 9.40 16.34 -6.94
CA GLN A 264 10.60 17.02 -7.43
C GLN A 264 11.70 16.05 -7.89
N GLY A 265 11.45 14.76 -7.86
CA GLY A 265 12.40 13.73 -8.26
C GLY A 265 13.03 12.98 -7.09
N GLY A 266 13.75 11.89 -7.40
CA GLY A 266 14.44 11.05 -6.42
C GLY A 266 14.92 9.72 -7.01
N LYS A 267 15.42 8.80 -6.18
CA LYS A 267 15.79 7.44 -6.64
C LYS A 267 15.05 6.39 -5.83
N PHE A 268 14.09 5.72 -6.46
CA PHE A 268 13.17 4.79 -5.83
C PHE A 268 13.44 3.36 -6.32
N GLN A 269 14.63 2.83 -6.00
CA GLN A 269 15.09 1.52 -6.49
C GLN A 269 14.23 0.34 -6.01
N LYS A 270 13.55 0.47 -4.87
CA LYS A 270 12.70 -0.59 -4.31
C LYS A 270 11.24 -0.52 -4.76
N VAL A 271 10.78 0.62 -5.27
CA VAL A 271 9.39 0.78 -5.68
C VAL A 271 9.09 -0.10 -6.89
N ARG A 272 7.98 -0.83 -6.80
CA ARG A 272 7.39 -1.71 -7.81
C ARG A 272 5.98 -1.28 -8.17
N GLN A 273 5.28 -0.60 -7.25
CA GLN A 273 3.91 -0.13 -7.44
C GLN A 273 3.85 1.38 -7.18
N LEU A 274 3.31 2.11 -8.14
CA LEU A 274 3.15 3.56 -8.05
C LEU A 274 1.70 3.93 -8.35
N THR A 275 1.12 4.71 -7.44
CA THR A 275 -0.18 5.37 -7.63
C THR A 275 0.05 6.86 -7.72
N ILE A 276 -0.35 7.45 -8.85
CA ILE A 276 -0.28 8.89 -9.09
C ILE A 276 -1.69 9.48 -9.22
N HIS A 277 -1.95 10.55 -8.49
CA HIS A 277 -3.25 11.23 -8.47
C HIS A 277 -3.08 12.69 -8.09
N ASP A 278 -3.77 13.56 -8.81
CA ASP A 278 -3.82 14.99 -8.52
C ASP A 278 -5.07 15.61 -9.17
N LYS A 279 -5.47 16.78 -8.67
CA LYS A 279 -6.47 17.68 -9.25
C LYS A 279 -5.86 18.59 -10.31
N ILE A 280 -4.55 18.78 -10.30
CA ILE A 280 -3.81 19.54 -11.33
C ILE A 280 -3.40 18.58 -12.46
N PRO A 281 -3.55 18.94 -13.75
CA PRO A 281 -3.04 18.14 -14.86
C PRO A 281 -1.58 17.73 -14.70
N PHE A 282 -1.26 16.50 -15.05
CA PHE A 282 0.12 16.03 -15.17
C PHE A 282 0.70 16.33 -16.55
N GLU A 283 1.86 16.96 -16.60
CA GLU A 283 2.54 17.24 -17.87
C GLU A 283 3.56 16.16 -18.24
N HIS A 284 3.92 16.08 -19.52
CA HIS A 284 4.84 15.07 -20.06
C HIS A 284 6.16 14.98 -19.28
N LYS A 285 6.69 16.12 -18.82
CA LYS A 285 7.93 16.21 -18.03
C LYS A 285 7.88 15.39 -16.74
N LEU A 286 6.72 15.32 -16.08
CA LEU A 286 6.55 14.53 -14.86
C LEU A 286 6.71 13.04 -15.16
N PHE A 287 6.07 12.53 -16.21
CA PHE A 287 6.15 11.11 -16.57
C PHE A 287 7.56 10.70 -17.00
N LYS A 288 8.30 11.61 -17.65
CA LYS A 288 9.73 11.39 -17.92
C LYS A 288 10.51 11.22 -16.61
N LEU A 289 10.34 12.14 -15.67
CA LEU A 289 10.99 12.07 -14.35
C LEU A 289 10.63 10.77 -13.61
N ILE A 290 9.35 10.38 -13.63
CA ILE A 290 8.89 9.10 -13.05
C ILE A 290 9.57 7.90 -13.74
N SER A 291 9.74 7.91 -15.06
CA SER A 291 10.40 6.80 -15.75
C SER A 291 11.87 6.62 -15.36
N GLU A 292 12.56 7.72 -15.02
CA GLU A 292 13.97 7.73 -14.62
C GLU A 292 14.13 7.35 -13.14
N ASP A 293 13.24 7.85 -12.28
CA ASP A 293 13.34 7.70 -10.83
C ASP A 293 12.82 6.36 -10.31
N PHE A 294 11.97 5.69 -11.09
CA PHE A 294 11.34 4.40 -10.78
C PHE A 294 11.75 3.30 -11.77
N PRO A 295 13.06 2.95 -11.86
CA PRO A 295 13.60 2.12 -12.93
C PRO A 295 13.06 0.68 -12.97
N TYR A 296 12.43 0.21 -11.89
CA TYR A 296 11.90 -1.15 -11.75
C TYR A 296 10.37 -1.18 -11.54
N LEU A 297 9.68 -0.11 -11.94
CA LEU A 297 8.23 0.00 -11.79
C LEU A 297 7.51 -1.12 -12.56
N ARG A 298 6.63 -1.87 -11.88
CA ARG A 298 5.85 -2.99 -12.45
C ARG A 298 4.36 -2.68 -12.57
N PHE A 299 3.84 -1.85 -11.69
CA PHE A 299 2.45 -1.44 -11.64
C PHE A 299 2.37 0.08 -11.55
N LEU A 300 1.61 0.69 -12.48
CA LEU A 300 1.32 2.11 -12.48
C LEU A 300 -0.19 2.31 -12.51
N TYR A 301 -0.71 3.01 -11.51
CA TYR A 301 -2.08 3.50 -11.47
C TYR A 301 -2.07 5.02 -11.61
N LEU A 302 -2.75 5.52 -12.64
CA LEU A 302 -2.91 6.95 -12.90
C LEU A 302 -4.38 7.33 -12.85
N SER A 303 -4.70 8.28 -11.97
CA SER A 303 -6.04 8.88 -11.85
C SER A 303 -5.92 10.39 -11.95
N ASN A 304 -6.27 10.93 -13.11
CA ASN A 304 -6.37 12.37 -13.33
C ASN A 304 -7.29 12.61 -14.52
N ARG A 305 -8.44 13.25 -14.30
CA ARG A 305 -9.44 13.47 -15.34
C ARG A 305 -9.24 14.77 -16.10
N HIS A 306 -8.23 15.56 -15.74
CA HIS A 306 -7.97 16.83 -16.41
C HIS A 306 -7.06 16.62 -17.63
N PRO A 307 -7.31 17.33 -18.75
CA PRO A 307 -6.46 17.28 -19.92
C PRO A 307 -5.08 17.87 -19.65
N GLN A 308 -4.07 17.41 -20.39
CA GLN A 308 -2.73 18.03 -20.36
C GLN A 308 -2.82 19.44 -20.92
N GLN A 309 -2.16 20.40 -20.26
CA GLN A 309 -2.12 21.78 -20.73
C GLN A 309 -1.10 21.95 -21.84
N ASP A 310 0.06 21.28 -21.70
CA ASP A 310 1.12 21.32 -22.69
C ASP A 310 1.17 20.00 -23.47
N LYS A 311 0.35 19.94 -24.52
CA LYS A 311 0.33 18.82 -25.47
C LYS A 311 1.54 18.79 -26.40
N GLN A 312 2.52 19.71 -26.27
CA GLN A 312 3.68 19.65 -27.13
C GLN A 312 4.29 18.26 -27.02
N HIS A 313 4.21 17.52 -28.14
CA HIS A 313 4.81 16.22 -28.31
C HIS A 313 6.31 16.38 -28.14
N SER A 314 6.77 16.35 -26.89
CA SER A 314 8.19 16.26 -26.61
C SER A 314 8.64 15.04 -27.39
N SER A 315 9.64 15.21 -28.26
CA SER A 315 10.23 14.12 -29.05
C SER A 315 10.89 13.05 -28.17
N ILE A 316 10.76 13.17 -26.84
CA ILE A 316 11.36 12.32 -25.84
C ILE A 316 10.40 11.17 -25.55
N LEU A 317 10.76 10.00 -26.06
CA LEU A 317 10.08 8.74 -25.78
C LEU A 317 10.22 8.36 -24.29
N ILE A 318 9.09 8.24 -23.58
CA ILE A 318 9.08 7.78 -22.18
C ILE A 318 9.20 6.25 -22.15
N THR A 319 10.13 5.70 -21.36
CA THR A 319 10.37 4.26 -21.34
C THR A 319 10.13 3.68 -19.95
N PHE A 320 9.20 2.72 -19.85
CA PHE A 320 9.00 1.94 -18.63
C PHE A 320 9.36 0.46 -18.89
N PRO A 321 10.63 0.06 -18.66
CA PRO A 321 11.13 -1.24 -19.12
C PRO A 321 10.52 -2.45 -18.41
N TYR A 322 10.01 -2.26 -17.19
CA TYR A 322 9.47 -3.33 -16.35
C TYR A 322 7.96 -3.22 -16.10
N LEU A 323 7.29 -2.23 -16.69
CA LEU A 323 5.87 -2.01 -16.44
C LEU A 323 5.04 -3.15 -17.04
N THR A 324 4.41 -3.92 -16.17
CA THR A 324 3.59 -5.09 -16.53
C THR A 324 2.10 -4.83 -16.44
N CYS A 325 1.70 -3.85 -15.63
CA CYS A 325 0.31 -3.49 -15.41
C CYS A 325 0.16 -1.97 -15.42
N LEU A 326 -0.74 -1.47 -16.26
CA LEU A 326 -1.08 -0.06 -16.37
C LEU A 326 -2.58 0.10 -16.15
N ASN A 327 -2.95 0.94 -15.19
CA ASN A 327 -4.34 1.26 -14.91
C ASN A 327 -4.61 2.76 -15.13
N LEU A 328 -5.47 3.02 -16.11
CA LEU A 328 -5.90 4.33 -16.61
C LEU A 328 -7.42 4.50 -16.49
N GLN A 329 -8.12 3.72 -15.65
CA GLN A 329 -9.58 3.78 -15.53
C GLN A 329 -10.10 5.19 -15.23
N TYR A 330 -9.34 6.04 -14.55
CA TYR A 330 -9.80 7.39 -14.22
C TYR A 330 -8.88 8.46 -14.80
N ALA A 331 -8.20 8.13 -15.90
CA ALA A 331 -7.31 9.02 -16.61
C ALA A 331 -8.05 9.68 -17.79
N HIS A 332 -7.79 10.96 -18.00
CA HIS A 332 -8.15 11.66 -19.22
C HIS A 332 -7.51 11.01 -20.46
N VAL A 333 -8.15 11.14 -21.62
CA VAL A 333 -7.72 10.53 -22.88
C VAL A 333 -6.30 10.94 -23.30
N ASP A 334 -5.85 12.15 -22.96
CA ASP A 334 -4.49 12.61 -23.24
C ASP A 334 -3.42 11.69 -22.61
N TYR A 335 -3.67 11.17 -21.40
CA TYR A 335 -2.76 10.22 -20.75
C TYR A 335 -2.79 8.85 -21.41
N VAL A 336 -3.98 8.45 -21.88
CA VAL A 336 -4.15 7.23 -22.65
C VAL A 336 -3.33 7.29 -23.94
N GLU A 337 -3.40 8.40 -24.67
CA GLU A 337 -2.57 8.65 -25.85
C GLU A 337 -1.08 8.66 -25.52
N LEU A 338 -0.68 9.32 -24.42
CA LEU A 338 0.70 9.38 -23.98
C LEU A 338 1.29 7.98 -23.71
N PHE A 339 0.54 7.09 -23.04
CA PHE A 339 1.06 5.76 -22.69
C PHE A 339 0.88 4.69 -23.78
N LEU A 340 -0.18 4.76 -24.58
CA LEU A 340 -0.54 3.66 -25.47
C LEU A 340 -0.06 3.86 -26.92
N LEU A 341 0.27 5.08 -27.34
CA LEU A 341 0.90 5.34 -28.64
C LEU A 341 2.41 5.05 -28.57
N LYS A 342 2.90 4.23 -29.50
CA LYS A 342 4.32 3.81 -29.59
C LYS A 342 5.32 4.96 -29.76
N ASN A 343 4.87 6.07 -30.34
CA ASN A 343 5.72 7.25 -30.53
C ASN A 343 5.90 8.06 -29.24
N ASN A 344 5.03 7.87 -28.25
CA ASN A 344 5.03 8.63 -26.99
C ASN A 344 5.66 7.82 -25.85
N ALA A 345 5.34 6.52 -25.76
CA ALA A 345 5.87 5.65 -24.73
C ALA A 345 6.28 4.27 -25.24
N HIS A 346 7.38 3.76 -24.67
CA HIS A 346 7.85 2.40 -24.87
C HIS A 346 7.56 1.55 -23.63
N LEU A 347 6.60 0.62 -23.77
CA LEU A 347 6.12 -0.26 -22.71
C LEU A 347 6.33 -1.74 -23.08
N PRO A 348 7.59 -2.21 -23.19
CA PRO A 348 7.90 -3.50 -23.80
C PRO A 348 7.33 -4.70 -23.04
N ARG A 349 6.94 -4.54 -21.77
CA ARG A 349 6.45 -5.63 -20.92
C ARG A 349 5.00 -5.45 -20.49
N LEU A 350 4.23 -4.57 -21.13
CA LEU A 350 2.84 -4.36 -20.77
C LEU A 350 2.01 -5.61 -21.07
N LEU A 351 1.44 -6.22 -20.01
CA LEU A 351 0.62 -7.43 -20.10
C LEU A 351 -0.84 -7.19 -19.70
N ASN A 352 -1.07 -6.27 -18.76
CA ASN A 352 -2.39 -5.98 -18.23
C ASN A 352 -2.70 -4.49 -18.40
N LEU A 353 -3.83 -4.20 -19.03
CA LEU A 353 -4.33 -2.85 -19.19
C LEU A 353 -5.71 -2.75 -18.56
N ARG A 354 -5.90 -1.73 -17.72
CA ARG A 354 -7.23 -1.33 -17.25
C ARG A 354 -7.51 0.09 -17.72
N ILE A 355 -8.64 0.32 -18.37
CA ILE A 355 -8.95 1.57 -19.07
C ILE A 355 -10.47 1.75 -19.20
N GLU A 356 -10.98 2.97 -19.35
CA GLU A 356 -12.37 3.17 -19.76
C GLU A 356 -12.56 2.87 -21.25
N TYR A 357 -13.64 2.15 -21.59
CA TYR A 357 -13.96 1.82 -22.99
C TYR A 357 -14.05 3.06 -23.88
N GLU A 358 -14.63 4.17 -23.38
CA GLU A 358 -14.75 5.42 -24.12
C GLU A 358 -13.38 6.02 -24.50
N SER A 359 -12.42 5.98 -23.58
CA SER A 359 -11.06 6.46 -23.88
C SER A 359 -10.38 5.56 -24.90
N LEU A 360 -10.59 4.24 -24.82
CA LEU A 360 -10.06 3.29 -25.79
C LEU A 360 -10.67 3.49 -27.19
N THR A 361 -11.98 3.73 -27.31
CA THR A 361 -12.62 3.99 -28.61
C THR A 361 -12.14 5.31 -29.20
N LYS A 362 -11.95 6.35 -28.39
CA LYS A 362 -11.40 7.65 -28.85
C LYS A 362 -10.01 7.48 -29.47
N ILE A 363 -9.07 6.87 -28.76
CA ILE A 363 -7.68 6.77 -29.26
C ILE A 363 -7.55 5.84 -30.47
N THR A 364 -8.39 4.82 -30.57
CA THR A 364 -8.39 3.87 -31.69
C THR A 364 -9.26 4.34 -32.86
N ASN A 365 -9.95 5.47 -32.72
CA ASN A 365 -11.00 5.93 -33.63
C ASN A 365 -12.03 4.82 -33.92
N ASN A 366 -12.68 4.31 -32.87
CA ASN A 366 -13.58 3.15 -32.95
C ASN A 366 -12.93 1.92 -33.60
N PHE A 367 -11.66 1.67 -33.29
CA PHE A 367 -10.90 0.54 -33.84
C PHE A 367 -10.74 0.57 -35.37
N THR A 368 -10.67 1.77 -35.97
CA THR A 368 -10.35 1.94 -37.40
C THR A 368 -8.96 2.48 -37.66
N ASN A 369 -8.25 2.98 -36.63
CA ASN A 369 -6.87 3.44 -36.76
C ASN A 369 -5.90 2.27 -37.04
N ASN A 370 -4.70 2.60 -37.54
CA ASN A 370 -3.67 1.59 -37.76
C ASN A 370 -3.14 1.02 -36.43
N VAL A 371 -3.31 -0.29 -36.24
CA VAL A 371 -2.82 -1.06 -35.08
C VAL A 371 -1.33 -0.85 -34.79
N THR A 372 -0.51 -0.60 -35.83
CA THR A 372 0.94 -0.43 -35.64
C THR A 372 1.30 0.77 -34.78
N TYR A 373 0.38 1.72 -34.58
CA TYR A 373 0.60 2.89 -33.73
C TYR A 373 0.52 2.58 -32.23
N PHE A 374 -0.01 1.42 -31.84
CA PHE A 374 -0.33 1.12 -30.45
C PHE A 374 0.56 0.01 -29.87
N SER A 375 0.80 0.08 -28.55
CA SER A 375 1.56 -0.90 -27.76
C SER A 375 0.66 -2.01 -27.17
N PHE A 376 -0.16 -2.66 -28.01
CA PHE A 376 -1.14 -3.67 -27.58
C PHE A 376 -0.75 -5.11 -27.87
N ASP A 377 0.30 -5.34 -28.65
CA ASP A 377 0.69 -6.64 -29.21
C ASP A 377 0.99 -7.72 -28.15
N ARG A 378 1.30 -7.32 -26.91
CA ARG A 378 1.63 -8.23 -25.80
C ARG A 378 0.56 -8.31 -24.71
N LEU A 379 -0.54 -7.58 -24.84
CA LEU A 379 -1.60 -7.54 -23.83
C LEU A 379 -2.28 -8.90 -23.69
N ARG A 380 -2.32 -9.42 -22.45
CA ARG A 380 -2.96 -10.69 -22.08
C ARG A 380 -4.21 -10.51 -21.23
N SER A 381 -4.40 -9.31 -20.69
CA SER A 381 -5.60 -8.94 -19.94
C SER A 381 -5.99 -7.51 -20.25
N LEU A 382 -7.27 -7.31 -20.53
CA LEU A 382 -7.88 -6.00 -20.74
C LEU A 382 -9.14 -5.91 -19.87
N ASP A 383 -9.15 -4.96 -18.94
CA ASP A 383 -10.31 -4.61 -18.14
C ASP A 383 -10.83 -3.23 -18.58
N VAL A 384 -11.99 -3.21 -19.23
CA VAL A 384 -12.61 -1.98 -19.72
C VAL A 384 -13.65 -1.36 -18.78
N CYS A 385 -13.76 -1.87 -17.54
CA CYS A 385 -14.61 -1.36 -16.46
C CYS A 385 -16.12 -1.30 -16.74
N GLN A 386 -16.57 -1.77 -17.90
CA GLN A 386 -17.97 -1.87 -18.31
C GLN A 386 -18.16 -3.03 -19.29
N ALA A 387 -19.39 -3.53 -19.39
CA ALA A 387 -19.74 -4.48 -20.44
C ALA A 387 -19.66 -3.78 -21.81
N PHE A 388 -19.10 -4.46 -22.81
CA PHE A 388 -19.03 -3.97 -24.18
C PHE A 388 -19.14 -5.12 -25.18
N VAL A 389 -19.54 -4.78 -26.40
CA VAL A 389 -19.54 -5.70 -27.54
C VAL A 389 -18.22 -5.50 -28.28
N ARG A 390 -17.47 -6.59 -28.52
CA ARG A 390 -16.21 -6.54 -29.27
C ARG A 390 -16.50 -6.06 -30.70
N PRO A 391 -15.90 -4.94 -31.16
CA PRO A 391 -16.04 -4.50 -32.55
C PRO A 391 -15.30 -5.45 -33.50
N GLU A 392 -15.61 -5.37 -34.79
CA GLU A 392 -15.10 -6.27 -35.83
C GLU A 392 -13.56 -6.36 -35.84
N ASN A 393 -12.88 -5.22 -35.72
CA ASN A 393 -11.41 -5.15 -35.74
C ASN A 393 -10.75 -5.39 -34.37
N PHE A 394 -11.50 -5.72 -33.32
CA PHE A 394 -10.97 -5.82 -31.95
C PHE A 394 -9.75 -6.75 -31.85
N HIS A 395 -9.80 -7.91 -32.51
CA HIS A 395 -8.72 -8.90 -32.49
C HIS A 395 -7.43 -8.43 -33.18
N GLN A 396 -7.52 -7.45 -34.08
CA GLN A 396 -6.33 -6.85 -34.69
C GLN A 396 -5.58 -6.00 -33.68
N PHE A 397 -6.30 -5.27 -32.81
CA PHE A 397 -5.70 -4.47 -31.75
C PHE A 397 -5.20 -5.35 -30.60
N PHE A 398 -5.90 -6.43 -30.27
CA PHE A 398 -5.57 -7.31 -29.14
C PHE A 398 -5.45 -8.78 -29.55
N PRO A 399 -4.36 -9.18 -30.22
CA PRO A 399 -4.24 -10.52 -30.81
C PRO A 399 -4.11 -11.66 -29.79
N LEU A 400 -3.89 -11.37 -28.50
CA LEU A 400 -3.73 -12.38 -27.45
C LEU A 400 -4.92 -12.46 -26.47
N LEU A 401 -6.08 -11.83 -26.78
CA LEU A 401 -7.28 -11.73 -25.92
C LEU A 401 -8.55 -12.46 -26.45
#